data_AF-N9THW0-F1
#
_entry.id   AF-N9THW0-F1
#
_cell.length_a   1.000
_cell.length_b   1.000
_cell.length_c   1.000
_cell.angle_alpha   90.00
_cell.angle_beta   90.00
_cell.angle_gamma   90.00
#
_symmetry.space_group_name_H-M   'P 1'
#
loop_
_entity.id
_entity.type
_entity.pdbx_description
1 polymer ?
#
loop_
_entity_poly.entity_id
_entity_poly.type
_entity_poly.pdbx_seq_one_letter_code
_entity_poly.pdbx_strand_id
1 'polypeptide(L)'
;MPANKKVKVTTIDCFPNDNIRRTVYRYGGFLRNEGSDSTNPFIEVLLVELQDNDKWINIQRCSTFLVPFLEIDTVQIGSIWEGNILQDNVYKFYGKLITKSFTFDFTSHRPKNIKSTYKIPNTDDEYYMPLKHLMLPKGNDFILQGYPFTHYTPETYRQVNHCLMVSNNNVQVVTSAVHILHSLFVNRKDIRGMILSSSIQNIINRYLESFTSETVENQTEYRIRIRKPYEDLGEIAIIFLANLALNEHVQNIVERLQHSMEITDFDPLQSGKRYPIVFPPHPTKLSVEVEGLWLDDNKTRFFITRFKRVDPIDDYTIHINQDHINTIPKADEKNPIPRGKSQNKNEHINTQKPPSRVNGEYRKRSDVESGNTNGILKYSFNEPITDPVEVDSYIQSYTDKSEDVETSSDEPYGTEKTNIKKSETTDKPPTRDERFDLQYIVESLQTLTLENDSPLQKVYAINEFGDGIEGFNSLQIKELVPNPNHPSWIDDKLGRHLLFLKLELKDRIDHCYLIDIYKNKKHEAFCAFLIVTPYRLTREQINKICIELESAKGIKKWTTHCEYFTKQIISLKHSWATPDEWKNKFKNLFKTLSK
;
A
#
# COMPACT_ATOMS: atom_id res chain seq x y z
N MET A 1 -0.24 16.49 -46.01
CA MET A 1 0.31 15.38 -45.20
C MET A 1 -0.56 15.23 -43.96
N PRO A 2 -1.14 14.05 -43.68
CA PRO A 2 -1.91 13.85 -42.45
C PRO A 2 -0.94 13.88 -41.26
N ALA A 3 -1.32 14.60 -40.20
CA ALA A 3 -0.59 14.60 -38.95
C ALA A 3 -0.48 13.16 -38.41
N ASN A 4 0.75 12.64 -38.29
CA ASN A 4 1.02 11.39 -37.59
C ASN A 4 0.41 11.48 -36.19
N LYS A 5 -0.71 10.78 -35.96
CA LYS A 5 -1.19 10.50 -34.60
C LYS A 5 -0.04 9.77 -33.90
N LYS A 6 0.67 10.45 -32.99
CA LYS A 6 1.63 9.79 -32.10
C LYS A 6 0.89 8.63 -31.42
N VAL A 7 1.23 7.40 -31.79
CA VAL A 7 0.68 6.17 -31.21
C VAL A 7 1.12 6.17 -29.75
N LYS A 8 0.16 5.98 -28.84
CA LYS A 8 0.44 5.88 -27.41
C LYS A 8 1.22 4.59 -27.19
N VAL A 9 2.43 4.70 -26.64
CA VAL A 9 3.27 3.55 -26.30
C VAL A 9 3.18 3.32 -24.80
N THR A 10 2.90 2.09 -24.37
CA THR A 10 2.95 1.69 -22.97
C THR A 10 4.12 0.74 -22.75
N THR A 11 5.01 1.05 -21.80
CA THR A 11 6.19 0.21 -21.47
C THR A 11 6.24 -0.20 -20.01
N ILE A 12 6.99 -1.26 -19.67
CA ILE A 12 7.16 -1.75 -18.29
C ILE A 12 8.61 -2.13 -17.95
N ASP A 13 9.13 -1.63 -16.83
CA ASP A 13 10.55 -1.79 -16.44
C ASP A 13 10.99 -3.24 -16.22
N CYS A 14 10.13 -4.10 -15.68
CA CYS A 14 10.54 -5.45 -15.30
C CYS A 14 10.62 -6.42 -16.47
N PHE A 15 10.01 -6.12 -17.61
CA PHE A 15 10.06 -7.01 -18.77
C PHE A 15 11.36 -6.82 -19.55
N PRO A 16 11.84 -7.86 -20.24
CA PRO A 16 13.05 -7.77 -21.04
C PRO A 16 12.94 -6.66 -22.09
N ASN A 17 13.96 -5.82 -22.24
CA ASN A 17 14.03 -4.87 -23.35
C ASN A 17 14.66 -5.54 -24.58
N ASP A 18 13.94 -6.50 -25.16
CA ASP A 18 14.32 -7.22 -26.36
C ASP A 18 13.23 -7.12 -27.45
N ASN A 19 13.47 -7.67 -28.64
CA ASN A 19 12.44 -7.70 -29.71
C ASN A 19 11.65 -9.02 -29.70
N ILE A 20 11.58 -9.70 -28.55
CA ILE A 20 10.91 -11.00 -28.45
C ILE A 20 9.47 -10.78 -27.99
N ARG A 21 8.53 -11.35 -28.76
CA ARG A 21 7.11 -11.27 -28.46
C ARG A 21 6.70 -12.33 -27.47
N ARG A 22 6.09 -11.90 -26.36
CA ARG A 22 5.63 -12.75 -25.26
C ARG A 22 4.19 -12.43 -24.91
N THR A 23 3.48 -13.40 -24.37
CA THR A 23 2.16 -13.17 -23.78
C THR A 23 2.18 -13.39 -22.28
N VAL A 24 1.42 -12.56 -21.55
CA VAL A 24 1.11 -12.83 -20.13
C VAL A 24 0.22 -14.05 -20.06
N TYR A 25 0.75 -15.15 -19.56
CA TYR A 25 0.07 -16.44 -19.61
C TYR A 25 -0.63 -16.77 -18.29
N ARG A 26 0.01 -16.48 -17.16
CA ARG A 26 -0.51 -16.75 -15.81
C ARG A 26 -0.01 -15.76 -14.77
N TYR A 27 -0.75 -15.66 -13.68
CA TYR A 27 -0.27 -15.04 -12.45
C TYR A 27 0.11 -16.10 -11.42
N GLY A 28 1.13 -15.82 -10.62
CA GLY A 28 1.62 -16.65 -9.53
C GLY A 28 1.34 -16.02 -8.16
N GLY A 29 2.29 -16.20 -7.24
CA GLY A 29 2.17 -15.71 -5.85
C GLY A 29 2.36 -14.19 -5.72
N PHE A 30 1.84 -13.65 -4.61
CA PHE A 30 2.10 -12.28 -4.18
C PHE A 30 3.35 -12.24 -3.30
N LEU A 31 4.16 -11.20 -3.46
CA LEU A 31 5.32 -10.93 -2.61
C LEU A 31 5.20 -9.53 -2.00
N ARG A 32 5.64 -9.38 -0.74
CA ARG A 32 5.81 -8.06 -0.14
C ARG A 32 6.92 -7.33 -0.88
N ASN A 33 6.69 -6.05 -1.14
CA ASN A 33 7.75 -5.17 -1.64
C ASN A 33 8.60 -4.74 -0.46
N GLU A 34 9.81 -5.30 -0.35
CA GLU A 34 10.77 -4.97 0.71
C GLU A 34 11.53 -3.66 0.44
N GLY A 35 11.31 -3.02 -0.72
CA GLY A 35 11.85 -1.71 -1.06
C GLY A 35 11.21 -0.59 -0.24
N SER A 36 12.02 0.38 0.21
CA SER A 36 11.60 1.41 1.18
C SER A 36 10.56 2.43 0.70
N ASP A 37 10.18 2.40 -0.58
CA ASP A 37 9.47 3.50 -1.24
C ASP A 37 8.06 3.12 -1.75
N SER A 38 7.69 1.83 -1.70
CA SER A 38 6.41 1.32 -2.23
C SER A 38 5.80 0.23 -1.34
N THR A 39 4.56 0.43 -0.88
CA THR A 39 3.73 -0.58 -0.21
C THR A 39 3.07 -1.57 -1.14
N ASN A 40 3.13 -1.35 -2.46
CA ASN A 40 2.36 -2.17 -3.38
C ASN A 40 2.98 -3.55 -3.45
N PRO A 41 2.20 -4.63 -3.22
CA PRO A 41 2.72 -5.97 -3.36
C PRO A 41 3.07 -6.23 -4.83
N PHE A 42 4.10 -7.04 -5.02
CA PHE A 42 4.42 -7.61 -6.31
C PHE A 42 3.59 -8.86 -6.55
N ILE A 43 3.32 -9.14 -7.81
CA ILE A 43 2.76 -10.41 -8.26
C ILE A 43 3.69 -11.05 -9.27
N GLU A 44 3.86 -12.37 -9.17
CA GLU A 44 4.51 -13.16 -10.19
C GLU A 44 3.67 -13.18 -11.48
N VAL A 45 4.28 -12.84 -12.60
CA VAL A 45 3.69 -12.87 -13.92
C VAL A 45 4.51 -13.79 -14.81
N LEU A 46 3.87 -14.86 -15.29
CA LEU A 46 4.46 -15.81 -16.22
C LEU A 46 4.34 -15.28 -17.65
N LEU A 47 5.48 -14.98 -18.25
CA LEU A 47 5.56 -14.69 -19.68
C LEU A 47 5.96 -15.94 -20.45
N VAL A 48 5.35 -16.14 -21.61
CA VAL A 48 5.67 -17.23 -22.54
C VAL A 48 5.89 -16.65 -23.93
N GLU A 49 6.98 -17.06 -24.59
CA GLU A 49 7.28 -16.63 -25.97
C GLU A 49 6.20 -17.08 -26.96
N LEU A 50 5.90 -16.21 -27.91
CA LEU A 50 4.98 -16.46 -29.02
C LEU A 50 5.73 -16.92 -30.27
N GLN A 51 5.09 -17.78 -31.07
CA GLN A 51 5.60 -18.31 -32.34
C GLN A 51 4.54 -18.20 -33.45
N ASP A 52 5.00 -18.29 -34.71
CA ASP A 52 4.20 -18.25 -35.94
C ASP A 52 3.13 -17.14 -35.97
N ASN A 53 3.54 -15.88 -35.87
CA ASN A 53 2.66 -14.71 -35.85
C ASN A 53 1.60 -14.79 -34.73
N ASP A 54 2.04 -15.01 -33.49
CA ASP A 54 1.22 -15.05 -32.27
C ASP A 54 0.17 -16.17 -32.23
N LYS A 55 0.32 -17.20 -33.06
CA LYS A 55 -0.61 -18.33 -33.10
C LYS A 55 -0.29 -19.38 -32.05
N TRP A 56 0.99 -19.60 -31.77
CA TRP A 56 1.45 -20.63 -30.85
C TRP A 56 2.24 -20.03 -29.69
N ILE A 57 2.18 -20.72 -28.54
CA ILE A 57 3.03 -20.43 -27.39
C ILE A 57 4.15 -21.46 -27.32
N ASN A 58 5.38 -21.00 -27.08
CA ASN A 58 6.49 -21.89 -26.78
C ASN A 58 6.60 -22.08 -25.26
N ILE A 59 5.89 -23.08 -24.76
CA ILE A 59 5.84 -23.44 -23.33
C ILE A 59 7.23 -23.75 -22.75
N GLN A 60 8.24 -24.08 -23.55
CA GLN A 60 9.61 -24.31 -23.07
C GLN A 60 10.40 -23.01 -22.86
N ARG A 61 9.90 -21.88 -23.38
CA ARG A 61 10.52 -20.56 -23.27
C ARG A 61 9.63 -19.63 -22.46
N CYS A 62 9.79 -19.74 -21.16
CA CYS A 62 9.04 -18.95 -20.19
C CYS A 62 9.96 -18.34 -19.14
N SER A 63 9.48 -17.26 -18.53
CA SER A 63 10.18 -16.56 -17.44
C SER A 63 9.14 -15.94 -16.51
N THR A 64 9.47 -15.82 -15.22
CA THR A 64 8.61 -15.18 -14.22
C THR A 64 9.16 -13.81 -13.82
N PHE A 65 8.32 -12.78 -13.98
CA PHE A 65 8.66 -11.40 -13.60
C PHE A 65 7.80 -10.93 -12.44
N LEU A 66 8.33 -10.03 -11.63
CA LEU A 66 7.60 -9.40 -10.53
C LEU A 66 7.02 -8.06 -11.00
N VAL A 67 5.70 -7.99 -11.05
CA VAL A 67 4.96 -6.82 -11.52
C VAL A 67 4.22 -6.18 -10.35
N PRO A 68 4.18 -4.84 -10.22
CA PRO A 68 3.34 -4.19 -9.20
C PRO A 68 1.87 -4.54 -9.42
N PHE A 69 1.18 -5.04 -8.39
CA PHE A 69 -0.23 -5.44 -8.52
C PHE A 69 -1.14 -4.32 -9.05
N LEU A 70 -0.87 -3.06 -8.71
CA LEU A 70 -1.67 -1.91 -9.18
C LEU A 70 -1.55 -1.63 -10.68
N GLU A 71 -0.69 -2.35 -11.40
CA GLU A 71 -0.47 -2.20 -12.84
C GLU A 71 -0.99 -3.40 -13.64
N ILE A 72 -1.71 -4.31 -12.96
CA ILE A 72 -2.35 -5.46 -13.59
C ILE A 72 -3.48 -5.07 -14.56
N ASP A 73 -3.98 -3.84 -14.49
CA ASP A 73 -4.91 -3.29 -15.50
C ASP A 73 -4.30 -3.32 -16.91
N THR A 74 -2.98 -3.16 -17.01
CA THR A 74 -2.24 -3.23 -18.27
C THR A 74 -1.70 -4.65 -18.51
N VAL A 75 -1.16 -5.30 -17.48
CA VAL A 75 -0.49 -6.60 -17.57
C VAL A 75 -1.49 -7.76 -17.41
N GLN A 76 -2.53 -7.78 -18.27
CA GLN A 76 -3.61 -8.76 -18.19
C GLN A 76 -3.24 -10.09 -18.87
N ILE A 77 -3.84 -11.22 -18.43
CA ILE A 77 -3.72 -12.50 -19.15
C ILE A 77 -4.11 -12.33 -20.62
N GLY A 78 -3.26 -12.82 -21.51
CA GLY A 78 -3.38 -12.69 -22.96
C GLY A 78 -2.84 -11.38 -23.54
N SER A 79 -2.44 -10.39 -22.73
CA SER A 79 -1.73 -9.22 -23.25
C SER A 79 -0.43 -9.64 -23.94
N ILE A 80 -0.11 -9.02 -25.07
CA ILE A 80 1.10 -9.30 -25.85
C ILE A 80 2.09 -8.16 -25.64
N TRP A 81 3.34 -8.53 -25.39
CA TRP A 81 4.45 -7.62 -25.16
C TRP A 81 5.56 -7.95 -26.15
N GLU A 82 6.12 -6.95 -26.83
CA GLU A 82 7.35 -7.07 -27.61
C GLU A 82 8.47 -6.45 -26.79
N GLY A 83 9.31 -7.29 -26.21
CA GLY A 83 10.17 -6.90 -25.10
C GLY A 83 9.36 -6.31 -23.95
N ASN A 84 9.60 -5.03 -23.69
CA ASN A 84 8.95 -4.26 -22.64
C ASN A 84 7.81 -3.37 -23.14
N ILE A 85 7.42 -3.47 -24.42
CA ILE A 85 6.41 -2.62 -25.06
C ILE A 85 5.10 -3.39 -25.24
N LEU A 86 4.00 -2.84 -24.72
CA LEU A 86 2.66 -3.40 -24.89
C LEU A 86 2.20 -3.27 -26.34
N GLN A 87 1.59 -4.34 -26.84
CA GLN A 87 0.96 -4.39 -28.15
C GLN A 87 -0.56 -4.31 -28.04
N ASP A 88 -1.23 -3.73 -29.04
CA ASP A 88 -2.69 -3.56 -29.07
C ASP A 88 -3.45 -4.90 -29.21
N ASN A 89 -2.76 -5.94 -29.68
CA ASN A 89 -3.35 -7.25 -29.91
C ASN A 89 -3.37 -8.10 -28.63
N VAL A 90 -4.42 -8.93 -28.50
CA VAL A 90 -4.56 -9.92 -27.43
C VAL A 90 -4.37 -11.33 -28.01
N TYR A 91 -3.63 -12.16 -27.30
CA TYR A 91 -3.43 -13.56 -27.66
C TYR A 91 -4.77 -14.32 -27.66
N LYS A 92 -5.10 -14.96 -28.78
CA LYS A 92 -6.42 -15.56 -29.02
C LYS A 92 -6.55 -17.01 -28.56
N PHE A 93 -5.56 -17.57 -27.86
CA PHE A 93 -5.57 -18.95 -27.36
C PHE A 93 -6.03 -19.96 -28.43
N TYR A 94 -5.34 -20.01 -29.57
CA TYR A 94 -5.71 -20.86 -30.71
C TYR A 94 -7.11 -20.58 -31.30
N GLY A 95 -7.55 -19.31 -31.27
CA GLY A 95 -8.86 -18.90 -31.76
C GLY A 95 -10.03 -19.33 -30.86
N LYS A 96 -9.75 -19.82 -29.65
CA LYS A 96 -10.78 -20.30 -28.70
C LYS A 96 -11.33 -19.20 -27.81
N LEU A 97 -10.69 -18.02 -27.78
CA LEU A 97 -11.13 -16.89 -26.96
C LEU A 97 -12.50 -16.38 -27.42
N ILE A 98 -13.47 -16.36 -26.51
CA ILE A 98 -14.83 -15.90 -26.77
C ILE A 98 -15.32 -14.96 -25.67
N THR A 99 -16.25 -14.07 -26.04
CA THR A 99 -16.97 -13.19 -25.10
C THR A 99 -18.27 -13.85 -24.65
N LYS A 100 -18.55 -13.80 -23.34
CA LYS A 100 -19.76 -14.32 -22.72
C LYS A 100 -20.25 -13.41 -21.61
N SER A 101 -21.56 -13.39 -21.41
CA SER A 101 -22.18 -12.77 -20.24
C SER A 101 -22.65 -13.84 -19.27
N PHE A 102 -22.42 -13.62 -17.99
CA PHE A 102 -22.88 -14.49 -16.92
C PHE A 102 -23.60 -13.69 -15.85
N THR A 103 -24.66 -14.28 -15.31
CA THR A 103 -25.34 -13.82 -14.11
C THR A 103 -25.20 -14.89 -13.04
N PHE A 104 -24.96 -14.45 -11.81
CA PHE A 104 -24.76 -15.31 -10.66
C PHE A 104 -25.74 -14.91 -9.56
N ASP A 105 -26.30 -15.91 -8.89
CA ASP A 105 -27.05 -15.79 -7.65
C ASP A 105 -26.26 -16.50 -6.53
N PHE A 106 -25.59 -15.70 -5.70
CA PHE A 106 -24.77 -16.16 -4.59
C PHE A 106 -25.58 -16.56 -3.36
N THR A 107 -26.88 -16.26 -3.32
CA THR A 107 -27.78 -16.77 -2.28
C THR A 107 -28.02 -18.27 -2.47
N SER A 108 -28.17 -18.70 -3.72
CA SER A 108 -28.33 -20.10 -4.10
C SER A 108 -26.99 -20.84 -4.19
N HIS A 109 -25.96 -20.22 -4.77
CA HIS A 109 -24.67 -20.86 -5.03
C HIS A 109 -23.50 -19.98 -4.56
N ARG A 110 -23.04 -20.20 -3.33
CA ARG A 110 -21.89 -19.47 -2.79
C ARG A 110 -20.59 -19.79 -3.55
N PRO A 111 -19.77 -18.77 -3.87
CA PRO A 111 -18.45 -18.97 -4.47
C PRO A 111 -17.55 -19.88 -3.63
N LYS A 112 -16.69 -20.66 -4.29
CA LYS A 112 -15.77 -21.61 -3.64
C LYS A 112 -14.32 -21.33 -4.05
N ASN A 113 -13.40 -21.48 -3.09
CA ASN A 113 -11.98 -21.43 -3.39
C ASN A 113 -11.53 -22.80 -3.91
N ILE A 114 -10.81 -22.81 -5.03
CA ILE A 114 -10.24 -24.02 -5.62
C ILE A 114 -8.78 -23.77 -6.02
N LYS A 115 -7.98 -24.83 -6.07
CA LYS A 115 -6.65 -24.81 -6.69
C LYS A 115 -6.66 -25.56 -8.01
N SER A 116 -5.67 -25.31 -8.85
CA SER A 116 -5.49 -26.04 -10.12
C SER A 116 -5.40 -27.56 -9.94
N THR A 117 -4.95 -28.01 -8.77
CA THR A 117 -4.79 -29.43 -8.41
C THR A 117 -6.06 -30.09 -7.88
N TYR A 118 -7.16 -29.37 -7.73
CA TYR A 118 -8.39 -29.92 -7.16
C TYR A 118 -9.20 -30.70 -8.20
N LYS A 119 -9.55 -31.94 -7.85
CA LYS A 119 -10.43 -32.82 -8.64
C LYS A 119 -11.90 -32.43 -8.45
N ILE A 120 -12.70 -32.65 -9.49
CA ILE A 120 -14.16 -32.51 -9.42
C ILE A 120 -14.70 -33.70 -8.61
N PRO A 121 -15.56 -33.46 -7.60
CA PRO A 121 -16.17 -34.54 -6.83
C PRO A 121 -16.83 -35.58 -7.74
N ASN A 122 -16.68 -36.86 -7.40
CA ASN A 122 -17.29 -37.98 -8.12
C ASN A 122 -16.85 -38.13 -9.59
N THR A 123 -15.64 -37.65 -9.92
CA THR A 123 -14.98 -37.92 -11.21
C THR A 123 -13.60 -38.51 -10.94
N ASP A 124 -13.24 -39.57 -11.68
CA ASP A 124 -12.03 -40.33 -11.37
C ASP A 124 -10.75 -39.53 -11.68
N ASP A 125 -10.74 -38.68 -12.73
CA ASP A 125 -9.55 -37.91 -13.15
C ASP A 125 -9.85 -36.52 -13.75
N GLU A 126 -11.02 -35.95 -13.50
CA GLU A 126 -11.29 -34.58 -13.94
C GLU A 126 -10.91 -33.53 -12.90
N TYR A 127 -10.12 -32.55 -13.32
CA TYR A 127 -9.79 -31.38 -12.53
C TYR A 127 -10.72 -30.22 -12.89
N TYR A 128 -11.01 -29.35 -11.92
CA TYR A 128 -11.74 -28.10 -12.20
C TYR A 128 -11.02 -27.27 -13.27
N MET A 129 -9.69 -27.31 -13.28
CA MET A 129 -8.84 -26.73 -14.30
C MET A 129 -8.05 -27.84 -15.00
N PRO A 130 -8.52 -28.37 -16.13
CA PRO A 130 -7.86 -29.45 -16.82
C PRO A 130 -6.48 -29.02 -17.30
N LEU A 131 -5.44 -29.63 -16.73
CA LEU A 131 -4.03 -29.31 -17.01
C LEU A 131 -3.68 -29.41 -18.50
N LYS A 132 -4.43 -30.22 -19.29
CA LYS A 132 -4.27 -30.35 -20.74
C LYS A 132 -4.62 -29.09 -21.54
N HIS A 133 -5.53 -28.25 -21.05
CA HIS A 133 -5.97 -27.03 -21.75
C HIS A 133 -5.21 -25.79 -21.32
N LEU A 134 -4.55 -25.85 -20.16
CA LEU A 134 -3.86 -24.74 -19.53
C LEU A 134 -2.54 -25.26 -18.93
N MET A 135 -1.67 -25.76 -19.80
CA MET A 135 -0.43 -26.40 -19.40
C MET A 135 0.53 -25.40 -18.77
N LEU A 136 1.11 -25.77 -17.63
CA LEU A 136 2.26 -25.08 -17.07
C LEU A 136 3.54 -25.55 -17.77
N PRO A 137 4.50 -24.64 -18.05
CA PRO A 137 5.84 -25.01 -18.49
C PRO A 137 6.48 -26.11 -17.65
N LYS A 138 7.12 -27.08 -18.34
CA LYS A 138 7.82 -28.21 -17.71
C LYS A 138 9.32 -27.97 -17.52
N GLY A 139 9.90 -26.96 -18.19
CA GLY A 139 11.33 -26.65 -18.17
C GLY A 139 11.70 -25.49 -17.24
N ASN A 140 13.01 -25.27 -17.05
CA ASN A 140 13.57 -24.15 -16.29
C ASN A 140 13.53 -22.83 -17.11
N ASP A 141 13.73 -21.69 -16.43
CA ASP A 141 13.76 -20.36 -17.01
C ASP A 141 14.65 -20.28 -18.25
N PHE A 142 14.10 -19.74 -19.35
CA PHE A 142 14.89 -19.46 -20.55
C PHE A 142 15.13 -17.95 -20.68
N ILE A 143 16.40 -17.56 -20.62
CA ILE A 143 16.97 -16.23 -20.90
C ILE A 143 16.60 -15.14 -19.88
N LEU A 144 17.62 -14.53 -19.25
CA LEU A 144 17.52 -13.47 -18.24
C LEU A 144 18.06 -12.14 -18.76
N GLN A 145 17.14 -11.24 -19.12
CA GLN A 145 17.34 -9.78 -19.03
C GLN A 145 16.01 -9.18 -18.55
N GLY A 146 16.03 -8.40 -17.46
CA GLY A 146 14.84 -7.82 -16.81
C GLY A 146 14.94 -7.89 -15.28
N TYR A 147 14.38 -6.92 -14.55
CA TYR A 147 14.43 -6.85 -13.07
C TYR A 147 13.23 -6.09 -12.51
N PRO A 148 12.61 -6.52 -11.40
CA PRO A 148 12.88 -7.73 -10.63
C PRO A 148 12.25 -9.00 -11.24
N PHE A 149 12.95 -10.13 -11.13
CA PHE A 149 12.50 -11.44 -11.61
C PHE A 149 12.65 -12.50 -10.52
N THR A 150 11.98 -13.63 -10.68
CA THR A 150 12.15 -14.80 -9.81
C THR A 150 12.14 -16.07 -10.64
N HIS A 151 12.69 -17.15 -10.09
CA HIS A 151 12.77 -18.40 -10.82
C HIS A 151 11.38 -18.99 -11.06
N TYR A 152 11.11 -19.35 -12.32
CA TYR A 152 9.92 -20.11 -12.64
C TYR A 152 9.95 -21.45 -11.91
N THR A 153 8.90 -21.71 -11.14
CA THR A 153 8.68 -22.99 -10.47
C THR A 153 7.23 -23.40 -10.70
N PRO A 154 6.96 -24.54 -11.36
CA PRO A 154 5.58 -24.98 -11.62
C PRO A 154 4.73 -25.08 -10.36
N GLU A 155 5.36 -25.38 -9.22
CA GLU A 155 4.69 -25.56 -7.94
C GLU A 155 4.08 -24.27 -7.39
N THR A 156 4.72 -23.11 -7.59
CA THR A 156 4.16 -21.84 -7.11
C THR A 156 2.87 -21.48 -7.86
N TYR A 157 2.86 -21.70 -9.17
CA TYR A 157 1.67 -21.51 -9.99
C TYR A 157 0.56 -22.53 -9.68
N ARG A 158 0.89 -23.72 -9.17
CA ARG A 158 -0.11 -24.70 -8.73
C ARG A 158 -0.79 -24.31 -7.42
N GLN A 159 -0.08 -23.60 -6.55
CA GLN A 159 -0.58 -23.13 -5.26
C GLN A 159 -1.56 -21.96 -5.37
N VAL A 160 -1.61 -21.30 -6.53
CA VAL A 160 -2.51 -20.17 -6.82
C VAL A 160 -3.97 -20.54 -6.58
N ASN A 161 -4.63 -19.69 -5.80
CA ASN A 161 -6.04 -19.79 -5.50
C ASN A 161 -6.88 -19.21 -6.65
N HIS A 162 -7.95 -19.94 -6.98
CA HIS A 162 -8.95 -19.57 -7.97
C HIS A 162 -10.33 -19.56 -7.31
N CYS A 163 -11.22 -18.73 -7.85
CA CYS A 163 -12.61 -18.68 -7.43
C CYS A 163 -13.47 -19.43 -8.45
N LEU A 164 -14.25 -20.38 -7.94
CA LEU A 164 -15.30 -21.09 -8.66
C LEU A 164 -16.64 -20.46 -8.32
N MET A 165 -17.37 -20.03 -9.34
CA MET A 165 -18.73 -19.51 -9.26
C MET A 165 -19.64 -20.39 -10.13
N VAL A 166 -20.90 -20.54 -9.74
CA VAL A 166 -21.90 -21.26 -10.56
C VAL A 166 -22.90 -20.23 -11.06
N SER A 167 -22.96 -20.04 -12.38
CA SER A 167 -23.92 -19.13 -12.99
C SER A 167 -25.34 -19.67 -12.91
N ASN A 168 -26.33 -18.80 -13.13
CA ASN A 168 -27.75 -19.17 -13.10
C ASN A 168 -28.12 -20.25 -14.15
N ASN A 169 -27.31 -20.40 -15.20
CA ASN A 169 -27.46 -21.43 -16.22
C ASN A 169 -26.66 -22.71 -15.91
N ASN A 170 -26.26 -22.91 -14.64
CA ASN A 170 -25.46 -24.05 -14.15
C ASN A 170 -24.07 -24.21 -14.79
N VAL A 171 -23.54 -23.18 -15.45
CA VAL A 171 -22.13 -23.18 -15.91
C VAL A 171 -21.21 -22.89 -14.72
N GLN A 172 -20.20 -23.73 -14.55
CA GLN A 172 -19.10 -23.54 -13.61
C GLN A 172 -18.09 -22.55 -14.17
N VAL A 173 -17.96 -21.38 -13.55
CA VAL A 173 -17.08 -20.30 -14.01
C VAL A 173 -15.88 -20.18 -13.06
N VAL A 174 -14.68 -20.33 -13.60
CA VAL A 174 -13.41 -20.28 -12.86
C VAL A 174 -12.65 -19.01 -13.22
N THR A 175 -12.16 -18.29 -12.22
CA THR A 175 -11.31 -17.10 -12.42
C THR A 175 -10.18 -17.03 -11.40
N SER A 176 -9.11 -16.30 -11.73
CA SER A 176 -7.99 -16.06 -10.81
C SER A 176 -8.39 -15.08 -9.71
N ALA A 177 -7.90 -15.31 -8.49
CA ALA A 177 -8.00 -14.37 -7.37
C ALA A 177 -7.57 -12.93 -7.77
N VAL A 178 -6.53 -12.82 -8.59
CA VAL A 178 -5.99 -11.55 -9.10
C VAL A 178 -7.01 -10.81 -9.94
N HIS A 179 -7.71 -11.52 -10.84
CA HIS A 179 -8.73 -10.91 -11.69
C HIS A 179 -9.93 -10.44 -10.88
N ILE A 180 -10.36 -11.20 -9.87
CA ILE A 180 -11.42 -10.73 -8.98
C ILE A 180 -10.99 -9.45 -8.29
N LEU A 181 -9.79 -9.43 -7.71
CA LEU A 181 -9.28 -8.30 -6.96
C LEU A 181 -9.10 -7.04 -7.82
N HIS A 182 -8.72 -7.24 -9.08
CA HIS A 182 -8.61 -6.20 -10.07
C HIS A 182 -9.97 -5.71 -10.58
N SER A 183 -10.91 -6.61 -10.90
CA SER A 183 -12.10 -6.31 -11.71
C SER A 183 -13.41 -6.19 -10.94
N LEU A 184 -13.60 -6.93 -9.84
CA LEU A 184 -14.88 -6.98 -9.11
C LEU A 184 -14.92 -6.06 -7.89
N PHE A 185 -13.76 -5.61 -7.41
CA PHE A 185 -13.65 -4.61 -6.37
C PHE A 185 -13.79 -3.22 -7.00
N VAL A 186 -12.86 -2.29 -6.72
CA VAL A 186 -12.95 -0.91 -7.16
C VAL A 186 -11.96 -0.62 -8.29
N ASN A 187 -12.40 0.11 -9.32
CA ASN A 187 -11.56 0.52 -10.45
C ASN A 187 -10.48 1.58 -10.09
N ARG A 188 -10.41 2.02 -8.83
CA ARG A 188 -9.46 3.02 -8.32
C ARG A 188 -8.23 2.33 -7.73
N LYS A 189 -7.08 2.49 -8.40
CA LYS A 189 -5.78 1.92 -8.00
C LYS A 189 -5.38 2.24 -6.56
N ASP A 190 -5.64 3.46 -6.09
CA ASP A 190 -5.34 3.89 -4.71
C ASP A 190 -6.12 3.07 -3.67
N ILE A 191 -7.42 2.88 -3.88
CA ILE A 191 -8.27 2.11 -2.96
C ILE A 191 -7.92 0.62 -3.03
N ARG A 192 -7.69 0.05 -4.22
CA ARG A 192 -7.23 -1.35 -4.38
C ARG A 192 -5.93 -1.63 -3.61
N GLY A 193 -4.99 -0.69 -3.64
CA GLY A 193 -3.75 -0.80 -2.87
C GLY A 193 -4.01 -0.86 -1.38
N MET A 194 -4.89 0.03 -0.87
CA MET A 194 -5.24 0.06 0.55
C MET A 194 -5.98 -1.19 1.01
N ILE A 195 -6.84 -1.80 0.18
CA ILE A 195 -7.51 -3.08 0.50
C ILE A 195 -6.50 -4.17 0.88
N LEU A 196 -5.31 -4.15 0.30
CA LEU A 196 -4.25 -5.13 0.59
C LEU A 196 -3.34 -4.75 1.75
N SER A 197 -3.31 -3.48 2.18
CA SER A 197 -2.29 -2.95 3.08
C SER A 197 -2.82 -2.18 4.29
N SER A 198 -4.14 -2.00 4.42
CA SER A 198 -4.73 -1.14 5.44
C SER A 198 -6.01 -1.74 5.97
N SER A 199 -6.26 -1.56 7.27
CA SER A 199 -7.52 -1.99 7.88
C SER A 199 -8.72 -1.32 7.22
N ILE A 200 -9.86 -2.01 7.22
CA ILE A 200 -11.13 -1.50 6.69
C ILE A 200 -11.47 -0.12 7.25
N GLN A 201 -11.33 0.07 8.57
CA GLN A 201 -11.61 1.35 9.22
C GLN A 201 -10.71 2.49 8.72
N ASN A 202 -9.42 2.21 8.43
CA ASN A 202 -8.52 3.22 7.90
C ASN A 202 -8.88 3.62 6.46
N ILE A 203 -9.35 2.67 5.65
CA ILE A 203 -9.88 2.95 4.31
C ILE A 203 -11.12 3.85 4.44
N ILE A 204 -12.08 3.45 5.25
CA ILE A 204 -13.34 4.18 5.47
C ILE A 204 -13.05 5.60 5.97
N ASN A 205 -12.29 5.74 7.06
CA ASN A 205 -11.96 7.04 7.67
C ASN A 205 -11.18 7.95 6.73
N ARG A 206 -10.50 7.43 5.71
CA ARG A 206 -9.81 8.26 4.74
C ARG A 206 -10.78 8.95 3.79
N TYR A 207 -11.83 8.27 3.37
CA TYR A 207 -12.72 8.72 2.28
C TYR A 207 -14.10 9.20 2.77
N LEU A 208 -14.63 8.63 3.87
CA LEU A 208 -15.93 8.97 4.42
C LEU A 208 -15.79 9.82 5.70
N GLU A 209 -16.66 10.82 5.84
CA GLU A 209 -16.78 11.66 7.02
C GLU A 209 -17.80 11.09 8.00
N SER A 210 -18.93 10.60 7.48
CA SER A 210 -19.96 9.88 8.22
C SER A 210 -20.60 8.81 7.35
N PHE A 211 -21.11 7.76 7.98
CA PHE A 211 -21.82 6.66 7.33
C PHE A 211 -22.79 6.02 8.33
N THR A 212 -24.03 5.82 7.93
CA THR A 212 -25.07 5.15 8.72
C THR A 212 -26.00 4.35 7.82
N SER A 213 -26.68 3.36 8.39
CA SER A 213 -27.77 2.65 7.72
C SER A 213 -29.10 3.03 8.37
N GLU A 214 -30.14 3.19 7.55
CA GLU A 214 -31.50 3.46 8.00
C GLU A 214 -32.44 2.44 7.35
N THR A 215 -33.53 2.08 8.04
CA THR A 215 -34.57 1.23 7.46
C THR A 215 -35.78 2.10 7.15
N VAL A 216 -36.07 2.28 5.86
CA VAL A 216 -37.19 3.07 5.34
C VAL A 216 -38.10 2.10 4.59
N GLU A 217 -39.39 2.05 4.95
CA GLU A 217 -40.39 1.21 4.25
C GLU A 217 -39.98 -0.28 4.10
N ASN A 218 -39.37 -0.87 5.15
CA ASN A 218 -38.81 -2.23 5.15
C ASN A 218 -37.64 -2.47 4.17
N GLN A 219 -37.04 -1.42 3.61
CA GLN A 219 -35.81 -1.47 2.83
C GLN A 219 -34.68 -0.78 3.61
N THR A 220 -33.51 -1.42 3.66
CA THR A 220 -32.33 -0.79 4.24
C THR A 220 -31.70 0.14 3.20
N GLU A 221 -31.50 1.39 3.58
CA GLU A 221 -30.80 2.39 2.78
C GLU A 221 -29.54 2.83 3.51
N TYR A 222 -28.49 3.12 2.75
CA TYR A 222 -27.21 3.62 3.28
C TYR A 222 -27.16 5.12 3.14
N ARG A 223 -26.68 5.82 4.17
CA ARG A 223 -26.43 7.26 4.14
C ARG A 223 -24.96 7.50 4.37
N ILE A 224 -24.30 8.21 3.46
CA ILE A 224 -22.87 8.50 3.55
C ILE A 224 -22.57 9.96 3.26
N ARG A 225 -21.49 10.48 3.86
CA ARG A 225 -20.88 11.77 3.53
C ARG A 225 -19.44 11.54 3.12
N ILE A 226 -19.07 12.00 1.92
CA ILE A 226 -17.71 11.89 1.40
C ILE A 226 -16.88 13.06 1.93
N ARG A 227 -15.62 12.81 2.31
CA ARG A 227 -14.71 13.89 2.72
C ARG A 227 -14.34 14.80 1.53
N LYS A 228 -14.38 16.11 1.76
CA LYS A 228 -14.08 17.19 0.78
C LYS A 228 -12.92 16.95 -0.20
N PRO A 229 -11.73 16.49 0.22
CA PRO A 229 -10.63 16.26 -0.73
C PRO A 229 -10.88 15.13 -1.74
N TYR A 230 -11.97 14.36 -1.59
CA TYR A 230 -12.27 13.16 -2.38
C TYR A 230 -13.69 13.18 -3.01
N GLU A 231 -14.31 14.34 -3.19
CA GLU A 231 -15.66 14.41 -3.79
C GLU A 231 -15.71 13.85 -5.24
N ASP A 232 -14.61 13.93 -5.99
CA ASP A 232 -14.46 13.34 -7.34
C ASP A 232 -13.92 11.89 -7.32
N LEU A 233 -14.55 11.02 -6.53
CA LEU A 233 -14.16 9.60 -6.42
C LEU A 233 -14.65 8.75 -7.60
N GLY A 234 -15.77 9.14 -8.21
CA GLY A 234 -16.52 8.35 -9.17
C GLY A 234 -17.48 7.35 -8.51
N GLU A 235 -18.60 7.10 -9.16
CA GLU A 235 -19.75 6.36 -8.60
C GLU A 235 -19.40 4.96 -8.12
N ILE A 236 -18.63 4.19 -8.89
CA ILE A 236 -18.23 2.82 -8.53
C ILE A 236 -17.40 2.77 -7.25
N ALA A 237 -16.53 3.75 -7.05
CA ALA A 237 -15.75 3.84 -5.83
C ALA A 237 -16.62 4.20 -4.64
N ILE A 238 -17.60 5.09 -4.83
CA ILE A 238 -18.56 5.46 -3.80
C ILE A 238 -19.42 4.26 -3.39
N ILE A 239 -19.97 3.53 -4.37
CA ILE A 239 -20.78 2.32 -4.14
C ILE A 239 -19.98 1.28 -3.34
N PHE A 240 -18.74 1.02 -3.75
CA PHE A 240 -17.88 0.07 -3.05
C PHE A 240 -17.56 0.54 -1.63
N LEU A 241 -17.19 1.81 -1.42
CA LEU A 241 -16.87 2.36 -0.10
C LEU A 241 -18.07 2.35 0.86
N ALA A 242 -19.27 2.63 0.37
CA ALA A 242 -20.50 2.56 1.17
C ALA A 242 -20.76 1.13 1.65
N ASN A 243 -20.65 0.15 0.73
CA ASN A 243 -20.80 -1.26 1.07
C ASN A 243 -19.67 -1.74 1.99
N LEU A 244 -18.42 -1.31 1.78
CA LEU A 244 -17.33 -1.61 2.70
C LEU A 244 -17.59 -1.09 4.12
N ALA A 245 -18.28 0.05 4.25
CA ALA A 245 -18.58 0.66 5.54
C ALA A 245 -19.79 0.03 6.27
N LEU A 246 -20.81 -0.43 5.52
CA LEU A 246 -22.13 -0.76 6.09
C LEU A 246 -22.61 -2.19 5.79
N ASN A 247 -21.93 -2.93 4.91
CA ASN A 247 -22.33 -4.27 4.50
C ASN A 247 -21.37 -5.33 5.08
N GLU A 248 -21.87 -6.12 6.05
CA GLU A 248 -21.09 -7.15 6.76
C GLU A 248 -20.51 -8.20 5.79
N HIS A 249 -21.21 -8.54 4.71
CA HIS A 249 -20.69 -9.48 3.72
C HIS A 249 -19.41 -8.94 3.08
N VAL A 250 -19.44 -7.66 2.64
CA VAL A 250 -18.30 -7.02 1.98
C VAL A 250 -17.11 -6.89 2.94
N GLN A 251 -17.38 -6.54 4.19
CA GLN A 251 -16.36 -6.49 5.25
C GLN A 251 -15.69 -7.85 5.44
N ASN A 252 -16.48 -8.91 5.60
CA ASN A 252 -15.99 -10.27 5.76
C ASN A 252 -15.15 -10.72 4.54
N ILE A 253 -15.56 -10.39 3.32
CA ILE A 253 -14.76 -10.68 2.11
C ILE A 253 -13.40 -9.98 2.16
N VAL A 254 -13.35 -8.70 2.54
CA VAL A 254 -12.08 -7.95 2.65
C VAL A 254 -11.22 -8.48 3.80
N GLU A 255 -11.80 -8.79 4.96
CA GLU A 255 -11.05 -9.35 6.10
C GLU A 255 -10.45 -10.71 5.76
N ARG A 256 -11.22 -11.60 5.12
CA ARG A 256 -10.72 -12.91 4.67
C ARG A 256 -9.59 -12.79 3.67
N LEU A 257 -9.70 -11.83 2.74
CA LEU A 257 -8.62 -11.50 1.82
C LEU A 257 -7.37 -11.05 2.59
N GLN A 258 -7.50 -10.07 3.49
CA GLN A 258 -6.39 -9.53 4.27
C GLN A 258 -5.71 -10.61 5.12
N HIS A 259 -6.49 -11.42 5.82
CA HIS A 259 -5.99 -12.55 6.60
C HIS A 259 -5.28 -13.58 5.71
N SER A 260 -5.84 -13.91 4.54
CA SER A 260 -5.18 -14.84 3.59
C SER A 260 -3.86 -14.31 3.04
N MET A 261 -3.68 -12.98 3.02
CA MET A 261 -2.42 -12.32 2.66
C MET A 261 -1.41 -12.33 3.80
N GLU A 262 -1.79 -12.61 5.04
CA GLU A 262 -0.86 -12.75 6.17
C GLU A 262 -0.25 -14.15 6.27
N ILE A 263 -0.98 -15.16 5.77
CA ILE A 263 -0.51 -16.54 5.71
C ILE A 263 0.62 -16.64 4.68
N THR A 264 1.81 -17.00 5.14
CA THR A 264 2.95 -17.36 4.28
C THR A 264 3.16 -18.87 4.34
N ASP A 265 3.39 -19.49 3.19
CA ASP A 265 4.02 -20.81 3.18
C ASP A 265 5.44 -20.60 3.73
N PHE A 266 5.70 -21.11 4.94
CA PHE A 266 6.99 -20.97 5.63
C PHE A 266 8.07 -21.76 4.86
N ASP A 267 8.79 -21.10 3.97
CA ASP A 267 10.11 -21.53 3.51
C ASP A 267 11.17 -20.66 4.22
N PRO A 268 12.02 -21.23 5.09
CA PRO A 268 13.03 -20.47 5.85
C PRO A 268 14.10 -19.79 4.97
N LEU A 269 14.11 -20.01 3.65
CA LEU A 269 15.11 -19.48 2.71
C LEU A 269 14.56 -18.47 1.69
N GLN A 270 13.25 -18.19 1.63
CA GLN A 270 12.64 -17.21 0.70
C GLN A 270 11.70 -16.25 1.42
N SER A 271 11.69 -14.98 1.02
CA SER A 271 10.63 -14.05 1.41
C SER A 271 9.27 -14.64 1.01
N GLY A 272 8.44 -14.96 2.01
CA GLY A 272 7.30 -15.86 1.84
C GLY A 272 6.28 -15.39 0.81
N LYS A 273 6.08 -16.20 -0.25
CA LYS A 273 5.01 -16.01 -1.25
C LYS A 273 3.65 -16.20 -0.59
N ARG A 274 2.66 -15.44 -1.05
CA ARG A 274 1.29 -15.41 -0.52
C ARG A 274 0.30 -15.71 -1.64
N TYR A 275 -0.73 -16.49 -1.34
CA TYR A 275 -1.76 -16.88 -2.30
C TYR A 275 -3.13 -16.44 -1.77
N PRO A 276 -3.57 -15.22 -2.05
CA PRO A 276 -4.81 -14.70 -1.46
C PRO A 276 -6.02 -15.52 -1.87
N ILE A 277 -6.94 -15.70 -0.93
CA ILE A 277 -8.27 -16.24 -1.20
C ILE A 277 -9.19 -15.04 -1.45
N VAL A 278 -9.66 -14.89 -2.69
CA VAL A 278 -10.48 -13.75 -3.10
C VAL A 278 -11.82 -14.23 -3.64
N PHE A 279 -12.91 -13.68 -3.10
CA PHE A 279 -14.26 -13.87 -3.59
C PHE A 279 -14.83 -12.55 -4.12
N PRO A 280 -15.88 -12.59 -4.96
CA PRO A 280 -16.63 -11.39 -5.34
C PRO A 280 -17.10 -10.64 -4.09
N PRO A 281 -17.02 -9.30 -4.04
CA PRO A 281 -17.56 -8.52 -2.95
C PRO A 281 -19.10 -8.41 -3.01
N HIS A 282 -19.72 -8.84 -4.10
CA HIS A 282 -21.17 -8.80 -4.29
C HIS A 282 -21.90 -9.79 -3.35
N PRO A 283 -22.79 -9.32 -2.45
CA PRO A 283 -23.48 -10.17 -1.48
C PRO A 283 -24.46 -11.17 -2.09
N THR A 284 -25.35 -10.71 -2.98
CA THR A 284 -26.46 -11.54 -3.48
C THR A 284 -26.31 -11.93 -4.94
N LYS A 285 -26.01 -10.99 -5.83
CA LYS A 285 -25.97 -11.24 -7.28
C LYS A 285 -24.80 -10.53 -7.94
N LEU A 286 -24.35 -11.10 -9.06
CA LEU A 286 -23.31 -10.52 -9.89
C LEU A 286 -23.65 -10.73 -11.36
N SER A 287 -23.55 -9.68 -12.16
CA SER A 287 -23.67 -9.72 -13.61
C SER A 287 -22.38 -9.22 -14.25
N VAL A 288 -21.83 -9.99 -15.18
CA VAL A 288 -20.56 -9.69 -15.84
C VAL A 288 -20.59 -10.02 -17.32
N GLU A 289 -19.81 -9.27 -18.08
CA GLU A 289 -19.36 -9.63 -19.42
C GLU A 289 -17.86 -9.93 -19.37
N VAL A 290 -17.46 -11.09 -19.87
CA VAL A 290 -16.11 -11.62 -19.75
C VAL A 290 -15.61 -12.17 -21.09
N GLU A 291 -14.29 -12.16 -21.27
CA GLU A 291 -13.60 -12.99 -22.26
C GLU A 291 -12.98 -14.20 -21.58
N GLY A 292 -13.01 -15.34 -22.27
CA GLY A 292 -12.46 -16.57 -21.73
C GLY A 292 -12.59 -17.76 -22.67
N LEU A 293 -12.44 -18.95 -22.09
CA LEU A 293 -12.31 -20.22 -22.80
C LEU A 293 -13.20 -21.27 -22.17
N TRP A 294 -13.85 -22.10 -22.99
CA TRP A 294 -14.43 -23.35 -22.51
C TRP A 294 -13.33 -24.34 -22.12
N LEU A 295 -13.47 -24.94 -20.95
CA LEU A 295 -12.52 -25.93 -20.41
C LEU A 295 -12.89 -27.37 -20.80
N ASP A 296 -14.08 -27.57 -21.36
CA ASP A 296 -14.58 -28.85 -21.83
C ASP A 296 -15.48 -28.69 -23.05
N ASP A 297 -15.58 -29.77 -23.83
CA ASP A 297 -16.35 -29.80 -25.08
C ASP A 297 -17.86 -29.70 -24.84
N ASN A 298 -18.33 -30.13 -23.65
CA ASN A 298 -19.73 -30.05 -23.25
C ASN A 298 -20.15 -28.63 -22.81
N LYS A 299 -19.20 -27.67 -22.78
CA LYS A 299 -19.42 -26.27 -22.38
C LYS A 299 -20.05 -26.14 -20.99
N THR A 300 -19.62 -26.96 -20.04
CA THR A 300 -20.10 -26.90 -18.65
C THR A 300 -19.18 -26.07 -17.75
N ARG A 301 -17.91 -25.90 -18.14
CA ARG A 301 -16.91 -25.12 -17.39
C ARG A 301 -16.26 -24.03 -18.25
N PHE A 302 -16.21 -22.81 -17.72
CA PHE A 302 -15.65 -21.64 -18.39
C PHE A 302 -14.52 -21.01 -17.56
N PHE A 303 -13.39 -20.70 -18.19
CA PHE A 303 -12.28 -20.00 -17.56
C PHE A 303 -12.20 -18.55 -18.03
N ILE A 304 -12.27 -17.60 -17.10
CA ILE A 304 -12.18 -16.17 -17.39
C ILE A 304 -10.71 -15.76 -17.55
N THR A 305 -10.39 -15.17 -18.70
CA THR A 305 -9.10 -14.51 -18.94
C THR A 305 -9.18 -13.01 -18.76
N ARG A 306 -10.36 -12.39 -18.93
CA ARG A 306 -10.55 -10.94 -18.76
C ARG A 306 -12.00 -10.61 -18.43
N PHE A 307 -12.21 -9.63 -17.55
CA PHE A 307 -13.51 -8.99 -17.37
C PHE A 307 -13.62 -7.78 -18.31
N LYS A 308 -14.73 -7.68 -19.05
CA LYS A 308 -15.05 -6.54 -19.93
C LYS A 308 -15.97 -5.57 -19.23
N ARG A 309 -17.06 -6.07 -18.67
CA ARG A 309 -18.03 -5.28 -17.94
C ARG A 309 -18.39 -5.97 -16.63
N VAL A 310 -18.51 -5.19 -15.57
CA VAL A 310 -18.93 -5.66 -14.24
C VAL A 310 -20.00 -4.73 -13.72
N ASP A 311 -21.15 -5.28 -13.37
CA ASP A 311 -22.21 -4.51 -12.74
C ASP A 311 -21.86 -4.25 -11.27
N PRO A 312 -22.09 -3.03 -10.74
CA PRO A 312 -21.78 -2.67 -9.36
C PRO A 312 -22.65 -3.43 -8.34
N ILE A 313 -22.27 -3.35 -7.06
CA ILE A 313 -23.10 -3.85 -5.96
C ILE A 313 -24.36 -2.98 -5.87
N ASP A 314 -25.54 -3.60 -6.02
CA ASP A 314 -26.83 -2.91 -6.09
C ASP A 314 -27.84 -3.41 -5.04
N ASP A 315 -27.37 -4.14 -4.02
CA ASP A 315 -28.20 -4.70 -2.94
C ASP A 315 -28.96 -3.63 -2.13
N TYR A 316 -28.36 -2.44 -1.97
CA TYR A 316 -28.92 -1.35 -1.19
C TYR A 316 -28.79 -0.01 -1.93
N THR A 317 -29.79 0.85 -1.73
CA THR A 317 -29.74 2.23 -2.21
C THR A 317 -28.83 3.07 -1.31
N ILE A 318 -28.02 3.95 -1.89
CA ILE A 318 -27.04 4.78 -1.20
C ILE A 318 -27.37 6.26 -1.40
N HIS A 319 -27.67 6.94 -0.31
CA HIS A 319 -27.86 8.38 -0.22
C HIS A 319 -26.53 9.08 0.09
N ILE A 320 -26.15 10.02 -0.76
CA ILE A 320 -24.91 10.79 -0.63
C ILE A 320 -25.29 12.21 -0.24
N ASN A 321 -24.89 12.62 0.96
CA ASN A 321 -24.98 14.02 1.39
C ASN A 321 -23.74 14.78 0.87
N GLN A 322 -23.97 15.70 -0.05
CA GLN A 322 -22.95 16.63 -0.54
C GLN A 322 -23.25 18.04 -0.03
N ASP A 323 -22.20 18.81 0.28
CA ASP A 323 -22.36 20.24 0.55
C ASP A 323 -22.63 20.95 -0.80
N HIS A 324 -23.62 21.84 -0.88
CA HIS A 324 -23.79 22.67 -2.06
C HIS A 324 -22.53 23.53 -2.28
N ILE A 325 -21.84 23.32 -3.41
CA ILE A 325 -20.87 24.30 -3.91
C ILE A 325 -21.66 25.27 -4.79
N ASN A 326 -22.13 26.37 -4.22
CA ASN A 326 -22.64 27.51 -4.99
C ASN A 326 -21.47 28.17 -5.71
N THR A 327 -21.11 27.65 -6.89
CA THR A 327 -20.30 28.39 -7.85
C THR A 327 -21.23 28.90 -8.94
N ILE A 328 -21.50 30.21 -8.94
CA ILE A 328 -22.16 30.86 -10.06
C ILE A 328 -21.12 30.90 -11.19
N PRO A 329 -21.34 30.23 -12.34
CA PRO A 329 -20.45 30.41 -13.47
C PRO A 329 -20.60 31.86 -13.95
N LYS A 330 -19.53 32.67 -13.89
CA LYS A 330 -19.52 33.97 -14.58
C LYS A 330 -19.76 33.69 -16.06
N ALA A 331 -20.76 34.35 -16.64
CA ALA A 331 -21.25 34.09 -17.99
C ALA A 331 -20.27 34.43 -19.14
N ASP A 332 -19.00 34.76 -18.84
CA ASP A 332 -18.05 35.30 -19.83
C ASP A 332 -16.66 34.65 -19.85
N GLU A 333 -16.47 33.43 -19.35
CA GLU A 333 -15.23 32.67 -19.63
C GLU A 333 -15.43 31.64 -20.73
N LYS A 334 -15.36 32.12 -21.98
CA LYS A 334 -15.06 31.25 -23.12
C LYS A 334 -13.71 30.58 -22.87
N ASN A 335 -13.77 29.27 -22.63
CA ASN A 335 -12.67 28.33 -22.46
C ASN A 335 -12.05 28.32 -21.05
N PRO A 336 -12.51 27.45 -20.14
CA PRO A 336 -11.68 27.05 -19.01
C PRO A 336 -10.36 26.53 -19.57
N ILE A 337 -9.26 27.22 -19.27
CA ILE A 337 -7.92 26.78 -19.65
C ILE A 337 -7.70 25.43 -18.95
N PRO A 338 -7.54 24.31 -19.69
CA PRO A 338 -7.34 23.02 -19.06
C PRO A 338 -6.07 23.08 -18.23
N ARG A 339 -6.11 22.58 -16.98
CA ARG A 339 -4.89 22.22 -16.23
C ARG A 339 -3.96 21.51 -17.19
N GLY A 340 -2.73 22.02 -17.34
CA GLY A 340 -1.74 21.53 -18.31
C GLY A 340 -1.69 20.01 -18.30
N LYS A 341 -2.33 19.39 -19.30
CA LYS A 341 -2.22 17.96 -19.55
C LYS A 341 -0.77 17.75 -19.98
N SER A 342 -0.08 16.82 -19.33
CA SER A 342 1.21 16.36 -19.81
C SER A 342 1.14 16.12 -21.31
N GLN A 343 2.07 16.72 -22.05
CA GLN A 343 2.15 16.54 -23.50
C GLN A 343 2.61 15.12 -23.88
N ASN A 344 3.10 14.34 -22.91
CA ASN A 344 3.55 12.98 -23.12
C ASN A 344 2.39 12.00 -22.90
N LYS A 345 1.85 11.45 -23.99
CA LYS A 345 0.74 10.47 -23.96
C LYS A 345 1.21 9.05 -23.63
N ASN A 346 2.52 8.80 -23.65
CA ASN A 346 3.10 7.49 -23.39
C ASN A 346 2.99 7.12 -21.90
N GLU A 347 2.73 5.85 -21.63
CA GLU A 347 2.63 5.29 -20.29
C GLU A 347 3.90 4.50 -19.97
N HIS A 348 4.48 4.73 -18.80
CA HIS A 348 5.65 3.99 -18.34
C HIS A 348 5.38 3.37 -16.97
N ILE A 349 5.41 2.04 -16.91
CA ILE A 349 5.15 1.27 -15.69
C ILE A 349 6.46 1.00 -14.99
N ASN A 350 6.68 1.76 -13.91
CA ASN A 350 7.84 1.61 -13.04
C ASN A 350 7.58 0.57 -11.94
N THR A 351 8.55 -0.30 -11.66
CA THR A 351 8.43 -1.38 -10.66
C THR A 351 8.73 -0.93 -9.22
N GLN A 352 9.34 0.24 -9.05
CA GLN A 352 9.82 0.77 -7.77
C GLN A 352 8.90 1.84 -7.15
N LYS A 353 8.08 2.55 -7.95
CA LYS A 353 7.22 3.64 -7.47
C LYS A 353 5.73 3.40 -7.70
N PRO A 354 4.86 3.66 -6.70
CA PRO A 354 3.43 3.46 -6.84
C PRO A 354 2.80 4.44 -7.86
N PRO A 355 1.82 3.98 -8.67
CA PRO A 355 1.15 4.82 -9.67
C PRO A 355 0.50 6.10 -9.17
N SER A 356 0.07 6.11 -7.92
CA SER A 356 -0.61 7.26 -7.31
C SER A 356 0.35 8.40 -6.91
N ARG A 357 1.67 8.21 -7.00
CA ARG A 357 2.67 9.22 -6.58
C ARG A 357 3.39 9.92 -7.74
N VAL A 358 3.16 9.50 -8.99
CA VAL A 358 3.84 10.09 -10.16
C VAL A 358 2.97 11.20 -10.76
N ASN A 359 3.23 12.44 -10.35
CA ASN A 359 2.54 13.61 -10.87
C ASN A 359 2.83 13.77 -12.38
N GLY A 360 1.78 13.89 -13.20
CA GLY A 360 1.89 14.25 -14.62
C GLY A 360 1.86 13.09 -15.62
N GLU A 361 1.86 11.82 -15.21
CA GLU A 361 1.69 10.69 -16.14
C GLU A 361 0.21 10.33 -16.31
N TYR A 362 -0.25 10.20 -17.56
CA TYR A 362 -1.58 9.68 -17.84
C TYR A 362 -1.57 8.18 -17.61
N ARG A 363 -2.10 7.67 -16.49
CA ARG A 363 -2.24 6.24 -16.23
C ARG A 363 -3.68 5.78 -16.40
N LYS A 364 -3.86 4.69 -17.16
CA LYS A 364 -5.11 3.95 -17.27
C LYS A 364 -5.67 3.59 -15.89
N ARG A 365 -6.94 3.94 -15.63
CA ARG A 365 -7.63 3.65 -14.35
C ARG A 365 -8.08 2.19 -14.27
N SER A 366 -8.75 1.69 -15.31
CA SER A 366 -9.17 0.30 -15.48
C SER A 366 -9.55 0.07 -16.96
N ASP A 367 -9.50 -1.18 -17.39
CA ASP A 367 -10.07 -1.67 -18.68
C ASP A 367 -11.48 -2.21 -18.54
N VAL A 368 -11.98 -2.30 -17.30
CA VAL A 368 -13.27 -2.89 -16.99
C VAL A 368 -14.32 -1.79 -17.02
N GLU A 369 -15.24 -1.90 -17.97
CA GLU A 369 -16.42 -1.07 -18.05
C GLU A 369 -17.32 -1.31 -16.84
N SER A 370 -17.86 -0.24 -16.27
CA SER A 370 -18.87 -0.34 -15.24
C SER A 370 -20.24 -0.59 -15.84
N GLY A 371 -21.01 -1.47 -15.20
CA GLY A 371 -22.44 -1.58 -15.45
C GLY A 371 -23.22 -0.32 -15.07
N ASN A 372 -24.53 -0.40 -15.20
CA ASN A 372 -25.43 0.70 -14.88
C ASN A 372 -25.47 0.97 -13.35
N THR A 373 -25.29 2.22 -12.96
CA THR A 373 -25.36 2.71 -11.57
C THR A 373 -26.69 3.40 -11.25
N ASN A 374 -27.57 3.58 -12.25
CA ASN A 374 -28.85 4.26 -12.08
C ASN A 374 -29.71 3.57 -11.03
N GLY A 375 -30.22 4.35 -10.08
CA GLY A 375 -31.06 3.86 -8.99
C GLY A 375 -30.30 3.34 -7.77
N ILE A 376 -28.97 3.16 -7.87
CA ILE A 376 -28.14 2.78 -6.71
C ILE A 376 -27.78 4.02 -5.89
N LEU A 377 -27.40 5.13 -6.55
CA LEU A 377 -27.01 6.37 -5.89
C LEU A 377 -28.15 7.40 -5.93
N LYS A 378 -28.43 8.02 -4.79
CA LYS A 378 -29.32 9.18 -4.63
C LYS A 378 -28.52 10.33 -4.02
N TYR A 379 -28.54 11.50 -4.66
CA TYR A 379 -27.80 12.68 -4.17
C TYR A 379 -28.75 13.61 -3.40
N SER A 380 -28.33 14.00 -2.21
CA SER A 380 -28.97 15.05 -1.40
C SER A 380 -27.95 16.16 -1.13
N PHE A 381 -28.38 17.40 -1.35
CA PHE A 381 -27.55 18.56 -1.14
C PHE A 381 -27.98 19.28 0.13
N ASN A 382 -27.03 19.55 1.03
CA ASN A 382 -27.30 20.42 2.16
C ASN A 382 -27.35 21.87 1.66
N GLU A 383 -28.38 22.64 2.05
CA GLU A 383 -28.42 24.07 1.80
C GLU A 383 -27.19 24.75 2.43
N PRO A 384 -26.51 25.67 1.70
CA PRO A 384 -25.33 26.33 2.23
C PRO A 384 -25.72 27.20 3.43
N ILE A 385 -24.99 27.05 4.54
CA ILE A 385 -25.17 27.82 5.78
C ILE A 385 -24.73 29.29 5.60
N THR A 386 -24.10 29.62 4.46
CA THR A 386 -23.54 30.94 4.16
C THR A 386 -23.86 31.36 2.73
N ASP A 387 -24.12 32.65 2.55
CA ASP A 387 -24.27 33.30 1.24
C ASP A 387 -23.13 32.95 0.28
N PRO A 388 -23.38 32.92 -1.05
CA PRO A 388 -22.36 32.61 -2.04
C PRO A 388 -21.15 33.53 -1.88
N VAL A 389 -19.98 32.93 -1.67
CA VAL A 389 -18.70 33.66 -1.63
C VAL A 389 -18.27 33.93 -3.08
N GLU A 390 -18.24 35.20 -3.48
CA GLU A 390 -17.52 35.61 -4.69
C GLU A 390 -16.03 35.36 -4.47
N VAL A 391 -15.46 34.42 -5.21
CA VAL A 391 -14.02 34.15 -5.17
C VAL A 391 -13.36 34.99 -6.25
N ASP A 392 -12.57 35.99 -5.84
CA ASP A 392 -11.67 36.71 -6.73
C ASP A 392 -10.59 35.75 -7.26
N SER A 393 -10.62 35.47 -8.56
CA SER A 393 -9.61 34.69 -9.27
C SER A 393 -8.33 35.49 -9.53
N TYR A 394 -7.79 36.19 -8.53
CA TYR A 394 -6.42 36.72 -8.60
C TYR A 394 -5.44 35.65 -8.10
N ILE A 395 -5.22 34.61 -8.91
CA ILE A 395 -3.96 33.88 -8.85
C ILE A 395 -2.94 34.78 -9.56
N GLN A 396 -2.10 35.46 -8.79
CA GLN A 396 -0.89 36.10 -9.33
C GLN A 396 -0.09 35.06 -10.10
N SER A 397 0.19 35.38 -11.36
CA SER A 397 1.06 34.63 -12.27
C SER A 397 2.39 34.30 -11.59
N TYR A 398 2.72 33.02 -11.45
CA TYR A 398 4.11 32.61 -11.29
C TYR A 398 4.84 32.94 -12.60
N THR A 399 5.91 33.72 -12.52
CA THR A 399 6.79 33.99 -13.65
C THR A 399 7.44 32.70 -14.13
N ASP A 400 7.28 32.46 -15.42
CA ASP A 400 7.89 31.39 -16.19
C ASP A 400 9.42 31.45 -16.03
N LYS A 401 10.01 30.37 -15.50
CA LYS A 401 11.46 30.11 -15.58
C LYS A 401 11.71 28.96 -16.56
N SER A 402 11.04 29.00 -17.71
CA SER A 402 11.23 28.04 -18.81
C SER A 402 12.31 28.52 -19.79
N GLU A 403 13.47 28.90 -19.29
CA GLU A 403 14.72 28.89 -20.06
C GLU A 403 15.76 28.33 -19.07
N ASP A 404 16.50 27.30 -19.48
CA ASP A 404 17.39 26.42 -18.67
C ASP A 404 16.77 25.14 -18.08
N VAL A 405 16.05 24.37 -18.90
CA VAL A 405 15.99 22.90 -18.67
C VAL A 405 16.61 22.22 -19.89
N GLU A 406 17.89 21.88 -19.73
CA GLU A 406 18.59 20.97 -20.63
C GLU A 406 17.77 19.68 -20.79
N THR A 407 17.52 19.36 -22.05
CA THR A 407 17.16 18.01 -22.49
C THR A 407 18.24 17.05 -22.04
N SER A 408 17.95 16.16 -21.08
CA SER A 408 18.78 14.98 -20.85
C SER A 408 18.21 13.83 -21.69
N SER A 409 18.78 13.70 -22.88
CA SER A 409 18.88 12.43 -23.59
C SER A 409 20.09 11.65 -23.06
N ASP A 410 19.97 10.32 -23.17
CA ASP A 410 21.04 9.31 -23.26
C ASP A 410 21.70 8.73 -21.99
N GLU A 411 21.45 7.42 -21.88
CA GLU A 411 22.33 6.31 -21.49
C GLU A 411 22.48 5.83 -20.02
N PRO A 412 22.61 4.49 -19.85
CA PRO A 412 22.49 3.77 -18.60
C PRO A 412 23.86 3.63 -17.94
N TYR A 413 23.99 3.97 -16.66
CA TYR A 413 24.87 3.40 -15.62
C TYR A 413 24.90 4.42 -14.48
N GLY A 414 24.68 3.94 -13.25
CA GLY A 414 24.42 4.83 -12.12
C GLY A 414 25.66 5.52 -11.56
N THR A 415 25.43 6.66 -10.92
CA THR A 415 25.95 6.97 -9.57
C THR A 415 25.24 8.21 -8.98
N GLU A 416 25.05 8.14 -7.66
CA GLU A 416 24.92 9.25 -6.70
C GLU A 416 23.65 10.11 -6.59
N LYS A 417 22.85 9.72 -5.58
CA LYS A 417 22.29 10.56 -4.51
C LYS A 417 21.57 11.85 -4.92
N THR A 418 20.27 11.72 -5.16
CA THR A 418 19.30 12.78 -4.92
C THR A 418 18.29 12.35 -3.85
N ASN A 419 18.29 13.08 -2.74
CA ASN A 419 17.38 12.90 -1.60
C ASN A 419 15.93 13.12 -2.02
N ILE A 420 15.15 12.04 -2.08
CA ILE A 420 13.70 12.09 -2.26
C ILE A 420 13.06 11.59 -0.95
N LYS A 421 12.16 12.42 -0.39
CA LYS A 421 11.45 12.18 0.86
C LYS A 421 10.76 10.81 0.86
N LYS A 422 11.24 9.90 1.71
CA LYS A 422 10.55 8.65 2.05
C LYS A 422 9.30 8.99 2.86
N SER A 423 8.12 8.70 2.31
CA SER A 423 6.87 8.70 3.06
C SER A 423 6.58 7.29 3.55
N GLU A 424 6.42 7.21 4.86
CA GLU A 424 6.26 6.04 5.71
C GLU A 424 5.19 5.06 5.23
N THR A 425 5.53 3.78 5.28
CA THR A 425 4.59 2.68 5.20
C THR A 425 5.04 1.57 6.15
N THR A 426 4.28 1.34 7.22
CA THR A 426 3.57 0.10 7.58
C THR A 426 3.13 0.19 9.04
N ASP A 427 1.90 -0.25 9.28
CA ASP A 427 1.23 -0.55 10.55
C ASP A 427 1.33 0.50 11.65
N LYS A 428 0.19 1.13 12.00
CA LYS A 428 0.01 1.48 13.42
C LYS A 428 -1.35 1.09 13.99
N PRO A 429 -1.32 0.55 15.24
CA PRO A 429 -2.45 0.49 16.17
C PRO A 429 -2.79 1.96 16.59
N PRO A 430 -3.35 2.34 17.76
CA PRO A 430 -3.94 3.68 17.93
C PRO A 430 -3.03 4.80 17.41
N THR A 431 -3.55 5.76 16.66
CA THR A 431 -2.71 6.72 15.94
C THR A 431 -1.90 7.57 16.90
N ARG A 432 -0.60 7.22 17.02
CA ARG A 432 0.43 7.98 17.75
C ARG A 432 0.42 9.44 17.30
N ASP A 433 0.10 10.34 18.22
CA ASP A 433 0.34 11.76 18.03
C ASP A 433 1.77 12.10 18.48
N GLU A 434 2.64 12.28 17.50
CA GLU A 434 4.08 12.54 17.68
C GLU A 434 4.41 13.81 18.47
N ARG A 435 3.42 14.68 18.71
CA ARG A 435 3.57 15.88 19.55
C ARG A 435 3.67 15.52 21.03
N PHE A 436 3.15 14.37 21.44
CA PHE A 436 3.06 13.95 22.83
C PHE A 436 4.03 12.83 23.19
N ASP A 437 4.93 12.44 22.27
CA ASP A 437 5.90 11.35 22.45
C ASP A 437 6.66 11.43 23.80
N LEU A 438 7.21 12.62 24.12
CA LEU A 438 7.92 12.86 25.38
C LEU A 438 6.98 12.87 26.60
N GLN A 439 5.78 13.43 26.45
CA GLN A 439 4.78 13.45 27.51
C GLN A 439 4.33 12.03 27.88
N TYR A 440 4.11 11.17 26.88
CA TYR A 440 3.74 9.77 27.10
C TYR A 440 4.86 8.98 27.78
N ILE A 441 6.13 9.23 27.43
CA ILE A 441 7.28 8.65 28.13
C ILE A 441 7.28 9.09 29.60
N VAL A 442 7.14 10.39 29.87
CA VAL A 442 7.13 10.92 31.24
C VAL A 442 5.97 10.35 32.06
N GLU A 443 4.74 10.40 31.54
CA GLU A 443 3.54 9.86 32.21
C GLU A 443 3.66 8.36 32.48
N SER A 444 4.22 7.60 31.54
CA SER A 444 4.43 6.16 31.70
C SER A 444 5.45 5.84 32.81
N LEU A 445 6.54 6.60 32.91
CA LEU A 445 7.56 6.43 33.93
C LEU A 445 7.05 6.86 35.31
N GLN A 446 6.29 7.96 35.40
CA GLN A 446 5.61 8.38 36.62
C GLN A 446 4.65 7.30 37.13
N THR A 447 3.83 6.74 36.24
CA THR A 447 2.90 5.66 36.58
C THR A 447 3.66 4.44 37.08
N LEU A 448 4.78 4.07 36.45
CA LEU A 448 5.63 2.97 36.91
C LEU A 448 6.23 3.22 38.30
N THR A 449 6.66 4.44 38.63
CA THR A 449 7.23 4.71 39.96
C THR A 449 6.19 4.60 41.09
N LEU A 450 4.90 4.69 40.77
CA LEU A 450 3.80 4.59 41.73
C LEU A 450 3.27 3.15 41.93
N GLU A 451 3.67 2.20 41.08
CA GLU A 451 3.26 0.79 41.18
C GLU A 451 4.10 0.03 42.24
N ASN A 452 3.44 -0.61 43.21
CA ASN A 452 4.10 -1.35 44.31
C ASN A 452 5.09 -2.45 43.83
N ASP A 453 4.77 -3.12 42.73
CA ASP A 453 5.59 -4.21 42.15
C ASP A 453 6.43 -3.75 40.95
N SER A 454 6.71 -2.46 40.84
CA SER A 454 7.46 -1.91 39.73
C SER A 454 8.95 -2.25 39.80
N PRO A 455 9.58 -2.59 38.66
CA PRO A 455 11.03 -2.69 38.58
C PRO A 455 11.72 -1.30 38.62
N LEU A 456 10.98 -0.20 38.44
CA LEU A 456 11.49 1.17 38.50
C LEU A 456 11.14 1.81 39.85
N GLN A 457 12.14 2.21 40.63
CA GLN A 457 11.97 2.81 41.95
C GLN A 457 11.91 4.33 41.89
N LYS A 458 12.85 4.97 41.19
CA LYS A 458 12.97 6.43 41.12
C LYS A 458 13.45 6.92 39.76
N VAL A 459 13.13 8.17 39.46
CA VAL A 459 13.56 8.89 38.26
C VAL A 459 14.11 10.24 38.67
N TYR A 460 15.27 10.59 38.12
CA TYR A 460 15.92 11.89 38.31
C TYR A 460 16.24 12.49 36.95
N ALA A 461 15.99 13.78 36.75
CA ALA A 461 16.56 14.50 35.63
C ALA A 461 18.05 14.74 35.86
N ILE A 462 18.83 14.79 34.78
CA ILE A 462 20.27 15.03 34.83
C ILE A 462 20.56 16.44 34.31
N ASN A 463 21.27 17.24 35.12
CA ASN A 463 21.75 18.55 34.72
C ASN A 463 23.11 18.49 33.98
N GLU A 464 23.60 19.64 33.54
CA GLU A 464 24.85 19.83 32.80
C GLU A 464 26.12 19.44 33.57
N PHE A 465 26.01 19.23 34.88
CA PHE A 465 27.09 18.75 35.75
C PHE A 465 27.02 17.25 36.01
N GLY A 466 25.94 16.58 35.62
CA GLY A 466 25.69 15.17 35.88
C GLY A 466 24.95 14.88 37.19
N ASP A 467 24.42 15.92 37.84
CA ASP A 467 23.66 15.82 39.08
C ASP A 467 22.19 15.51 38.84
N GLY A 468 21.66 14.67 39.74
CA GLY A 468 20.27 14.26 39.75
C GLY A 468 19.39 15.36 40.36
N ILE A 469 18.44 15.86 39.59
CA ILE A 469 17.36 16.74 40.03
C ILE A 469 16.11 15.86 40.16
N GLU A 470 15.39 15.94 41.28
CA GLU A 470 14.15 15.18 41.44
C GLU A 470 13.11 15.56 40.38
N GLY A 471 12.47 14.54 39.78
CA GLY A 471 11.43 14.72 38.78
C GLY A 471 11.96 14.77 37.34
N PHE A 472 11.22 15.46 36.48
CA PHE A 472 11.44 15.50 35.04
C PHE A 472 11.80 16.92 34.62
N ASN A 473 13.00 17.08 34.06
CA ASN A 473 13.49 18.34 33.51
C ASN A 473 14.25 18.06 32.21
N SER A 474 14.35 19.07 31.36
CA SER A 474 15.09 19.00 30.11
C SER A 474 16.48 19.63 30.27
N LEU A 475 17.49 18.98 29.71
CA LEU A 475 18.87 19.46 29.63
C LEU A 475 19.07 20.24 28.33
N GLN A 476 19.49 21.50 28.40
CA GLN A 476 19.85 22.30 27.22
C GLN A 476 21.31 22.02 26.85
N ILE A 477 21.57 21.54 25.63
CA ILE A 477 22.92 21.06 25.25
C ILE A 477 23.83 22.11 24.60
N LYS A 478 23.33 23.33 24.37
CA LYS A 478 24.11 24.38 23.69
C LYS A 478 25.41 24.72 24.43
N GLU A 479 25.35 24.81 25.75
CA GLU A 479 26.53 25.10 26.58
C GLU A 479 27.53 23.93 26.64
N LEU A 480 27.05 22.71 26.36
CA LEU A 480 27.86 21.49 26.34
C LEU A 480 28.47 21.20 24.96
N VAL A 481 27.97 21.86 23.90
CA VAL A 481 28.47 21.78 22.52
C VAL A 481 28.84 23.17 22.02
N PRO A 482 29.99 23.73 22.48
CA PRO A 482 30.34 25.13 22.21
C PRO A 482 30.65 25.40 20.72
N ASN A 483 31.10 24.39 19.98
CA ASN A 483 31.39 24.47 18.54
C ASN A 483 30.61 23.37 17.80
N PRO A 484 29.30 23.57 17.55
CA PRO A 484 28.48 22.55 16.89
C PRO A 484 28.93 22.36 15.44
N ASN A 485 29.07 21.10 15.01
CA ASN A 485 29.35 20.76 13.61
C ASN A 485 28.17 21.12 12.68
N HIS A 486 26.98 21.24 13.26
CA HIS A 486 25.72 21.49 12.60
C HIS A 486 24.93 22.58 13.34
N PRO A 487 25.28 23.87 13.16
CA PRO A 487 24.61 25.00 13.81
C PRO A 487 23.11 25.07 13.47
N SER A 488 22.67 24.51 12.34
CA SER A 488 21.24 24.39 12.02
C SER A 488 20.45 23.40 12.92
N TRP A 489 21.15 22.57 13.71
CA TRP A 489 20.59 21.53 14.58
C TRP A 489 20.52 21.96 16.05
N ILE A 490 21.41 22.84 16.51
CA ILE A 490 21.34 23.51 17.81
C ILE A 490 20.97 24.97 17.55
N ASP A 491 19.74 25.38 17.89
CA ASP A 491 19.28 26.75 17.62
C ASP A 491 20.22 27.81 18.23
N ASP A 492 20.61 28.81 17.43
CA ASP A 492 21.59 29.83 17.84
C ASP A 492 21.12 30.71 19.00
N LYS A 493 19.82 30.72 19.34
CA LYS A 493 19.25 31.46 20.48
C LYS A 493 18.81 30.55 21.62
N LEU A 494 18.13 29.45 21.33
CA LEU A 494 17.46 28.57 22.30
C LEU A 494 18.16 27.21 22.51
N GLY A 495 19.16 26.85 21.70
CA GLY A 495 19.82 25.56 21.77
C GLY A 495 18.91 24.38 21.39
N ARG A 496 19.24 23.19 21.91
CA ARG A 496 18.42 21.98 21.81
C ARG A 496 18.25 21.37 23.19
N HIS A 497 17.04 20.91 23.49
CA HIS A 497 16.70 20.31 24.78
C HIS A 497 16.71 18.78 24.67
N LEU A 498 17.19 18.11 25.71
CA LEU A 498 17.17 16.67 25.88
C LEU A 498 16.38 16.30 27.13
N LEU A 499 15.51 15.32 27.04
CA LEU A 499 15.03 14.61 28.23
C LEU A 499 16.13 13.64 28.64
N PHE A 500 16.97 14.03 29.60
CA PHE A 500 18.06 13.21 30.12
C PHE A 500 17.71 12.78 31.53
N LEU A 501 17.32 11.52 31.69
CA LEU A 501 16.86 10.96 32.97
C LEU A 501 17.81 9.86 33.45
N LYS A 502 18.01 9.77 34.76
CA LYS A 502 18.55 8.60 35.46
C LYS A 502 17.39 7.80 36.02
N LEU A 503 17.41 6.50 35.76
CA LEU A 503 16.41 5.53 36.21
C LEU A 503 17.03 4.63 37.27
N GLU A 504 16.45 4.58 38.46
CA GLU A 504 16.86 3.66 39.52
C GLU A 504 15.98 2.41 39.49
N LEU A 505 16.58 1.30 39.07
CA LEU A 505 15.89 0.02 38.96
C LEU A 505 16.11 -0.83 40.21
N LYS A 506 15.06 -1.56 40.62
CA LYS A 506 15.12 -2.51 41.73
C LYS A 506 16.11 -3.63 41.40
N ASP A 507 16.93 -3.99 42.38
CA ASP A 507 17.89 -5.10 42.33
C ASP A 507 18.97 -4.99 41.23
N ARG A 508 19.28 -3.76 40.75
CA ARG A 508 20.31 -3.51 39.73
C ARG A 508 21.45 -2.63 40.24
N ILE A 509 22.68 -3.11 40.05
CA ILE A 509 23.91 -2.39 40.41
C ILE A 509 24.34 -1.41 39.30
N ASP A 510 24.07 -1.75 38.03
CA ASP A 510 24.39 -0.89 36.89
C ASP A 510 23.50 0.38 36.87
N HIS A 511 24.08 1.50 36.45
CA HIS A 511 23.38 2.77 36.29
C HIS A 511 22.63 2.81 34.95
N CYS A 512 21.36 3.23 34.99
CA CYS A 512 20.50 3.32 33.81
C CYS A 512 20.13 4.79 33.53
N TYR A 513 20.27 5.19 32.27
CA TYR A 513 19.92 6.52 31.81
C TYR A 513 19.02 6.45 30.58
N LEU A 514 17.99 7.30 30.52
CA LEU A 514 17.14 7.47 29.36
C LEU A 514 17.39 8.85 28.75
N ILE A 515 17.74 8.87 27.47
CA ILE A 515 17.92 10.11 26.71
C ILE A 515 16.88 10.16 25.61
N ASP A 516 16.17 11.27 25.50
CA ASP A 516 15.33 11.58 24.36
C ASP A 516 15.49 13.04 23.93
N ILE A 517 15.23 13.34 22.66
CA ILE A 517 15.55 14.62 22.03
C ILE A 517 14.26 15.39 21.79
N TYR A 518 14.18 16.62 22.30
CA TYR A 518 13.07 17.50 21.98
C TYR A 518 13.12 17.91 20.50
N LYS A 519 12.01 17.68 19.79
CA LYS A 519 11.83 18.06 18.39
C LYS A 519 11.64 19.58 18.34
N ASN A 520 12.51 20.30 17.62
CA ASN A 520 12.30 21.73 17.35
C ASN A 520 11.38 21.91 16.12
N LYS A 521 11.33 20.92 15.22
CA LYS A 521 10.47 20.93 14.03
C LYS A 521 9.59 19.68 13.97
N LYS A 522 8.35 19.83 13.49
CA LYS A 522 7.34 18.74 13.41
C LYS A 522 7.74 17.52 12.58
N HIS A 523 8.75 17.64 11.72
CA HIS A 523 9.23 16.56 10.84
C HIS A 523 10.51 15.87 11.35
N GLU A 524 11.02 16.29 12.50
CA GLU A 524 12.17 15.61 13.12
C GLU A 524 11.71 14.32 13.80
N ALA A 525 12.36 13.21 13.45
CA ALA A 525 12.08 11.90 14.03
C ALA A 525 13.35 11.38 14.71
N PHE A 526 13.31 11.31 16.04
CA PHE A 526 14.38 10.76 16.87
C PHE A 526 13.92 9.45 17.52
N CYS A 527 14.86 8.74 18.15
CA CYS A 527 14.55 7.61 19.03
C CYS A 527 14.98 7.99 20.45
N ALA A 528 14.32 7.44 21.45
CA ALA A 528 14.85 7.47 22.81
C ALA A 528 15.97 6.43 22.93
N PHE A 529 16.92 6.66 23.82
CA PHE A 529 18.07 5.79 24.05
C PHE A 529 18.16 5.44 25.53
N LEU A 530 18.11 4.16 25.85
CA LEU A 530 18.41 3.66 27.18
C LEU A 530 19.88 3.26 27.23
N ILE A 531 20.66 3.93 28.07
CA ILE A 531 22.08 3.68 28.29
C ILE A 531 22.23 2.96 29.63
N VAL A 532 22.95 1.85 29.61
CA VAL A 532 23.36 1.12 30.81
C VAL A 532 24.86 1.28 30.96
N THR A 533 25.30 1.76 32.12
CA THR A 533 26.72 1.97 32.44
C THR A 533 27.09 1.30 33.76
N PRO A 534 28.33 0.78 33.89
CA PRO A 534 28.78 0.17 35.14
C PRO A 534 28.99 1.21 36.25
N TYR A 535 29.21 2.48 35.88
CA TYR A 535 29.43 3.59 36.81
C TYR A 535 28.53 4.77 36.45
N ARG A 536 28.29 5.66 37.42
CA ARG A 536 27.59 6.92 37.19
C ARG A 536 28.33 7.72 36.11
N LEU A 537 27.60 8.23 35.13
CA LEU A 537 28.17 9.05 34.06
C LEU A 537 28.82 10.31 34.65
N THR A 538 30.07 10.57 34.27
CA THR A 538 30.78 11.81 34.64
C THR A 538 30.36 12.98 33.74
N ARG A 539 30.64 14.22 34.17
CA ARG A 539 30.42 15.42 33.35
C ARG A 539 31.08 15.31 31.97
N GLU A 540 32.31 14.79 31.91
CA GLU A 540 33.02 14.61 30.64
C GLU A 540 32.31 13.60 29.72
N GLN A 541 31.78 12.50 30.28
CA GLN A 541 31.03 11.51 29.52
C GLN A 541 29.68 12.06 29.04
N ILE A 542 28.99 12.86 29.86
CA ILE A 542 27.74 13.53 29.47
C ILE A 542 28.01 14.54 28.35
N ASN A 543 29.06 15.34 28.46
CA ASN A 543 29.48 16.27 27.40
C ASN A 543 29.80 15.51 26.12
N LYS A 544 30.55 14.39 26.23
CA LYS A 544 30.87 13.55 25.09
C LYS A 544 29.61 13.00 24.41
N ILE A 545 28.63 12.50 25.18
CA ILE A 545 27.34 12.07 24.65
C ILE A 545 26.65 13.21 23.90
N CYS A 546 26.60 14.41 24.47
CA CYS A 546 25.93 15.56 23.85
C CYS A 546 26.63 16.01 22.55
N ILE A 547 27.96 16.02 22.51
CA ILE A 547 28.77 16.36 21.33
C ILE A 547 28.56 15.32 20.22
N GLU A 548 28.58 14.03 20.57
CA GLU A 548 28.38 12.96 19.58
C GLU A 548 26.93 12.92 19.08
N LEU A 549 25.96 13.20 19.96
CA LEU A 549 24.55 13.39 19.57
C LEU A 549 24.39 14.51 18.56
N GLU A 550 25.04 15.66 18.79
CA GLU A 550 25.04 16.79 17.86
C GLU A 550 25.70 16.44 16.53
N SER A 551 26.90 15.86 16.60
CA SER A 551 27.68 15.46 15.42
C SER A 551 26.93 14.45 14.55
N ALA A 552 26.13 13.57 15.16
CA ALA A 552 25.29 12.62 14.46
C ALA A 552 23.86 13.14 14.15
N LYS A 553 23.54 14.39 14.50
CA LYS A 553 22.20 14.99 14.39
C LYS A 553 21.10 14.14 15.05
N GLY A 554 21.40 13.51 16.18
CA GLY A 554 20.48 12.65 16.93
C GLY A 554 20.24 11.26 16.33
N ILE A 555 20.97 10.90 15.26
CA ILE A 555 20.89 9.57 14.63
C ILE A 555 21.78 8.59 15.40
N LYS A 556 21.32 7.35 15.58
CA LYS A 556 21.98 6.26 16.35
C LYS A 556 23.51 6.11 16.16
N LYS A 557 24.10 6.61 15.06
CA LYS A 557 25.55 6.57 14.83
C LYS A 557 26.39 7.13 15.99
N TRP A 558 25.87 8.06 16.79
CA TRP A 558 26.60 8.57 17.97
C TRP A 558 26.92 7.48 18.99
N THR A 559 26.12 6.40 19.07
CA THR A 559 26.27 5.38 20.12
C THR A 559 27.59 4.63 20.02
N THR A 560 28.09 4.39 18.80
CA THR A 560 29.39 3.71 18.58
C THR A 560 30.56 4.50 19.15
N HIS A 561 30.43 5.83 19.25
CA HIS A 561 31.45 6.71 19.82
C HIS A 561 31.37 6.81 21.35
N CYS A 562 30.39 6.15 21.98
CA CYS A 562 30.22 6.12 23.44
C CYS A 562 30.35 4.70 24.04
N GLU A 563 30.52 3.67 23.20
CA GLU A 563 30.61 2.26 23.65
C GLU A 563 31.70 2.01 24.69
N TYR A 564 32.81 2.76 24.66
CA TYR A 564 33.95 2.54 25.55
C TYR A 564 33.66 2.81 27.04
N PHE A 565 32.57 3.52 27.39
CA PHE A 565 32.15 3.76 28.77
C PHE A 565 30.71 3.31 29.06
N THR A 566 30.07 2.66 28.09
CA THR A 566 28.71 2.13 28.23
C THR A 566 28.71 0.61 28.12
N LYS A 567 27.99 -0.07 28.99
CA LYS A 567 27.81 -1.53 28.93
C LYS A 567 26.83 -1.91 27.82
N GLN A 568 25.79 -1.10 27.64
CA GLN A 568 24.76 -1.34 26.63
C GLN A 568 24.05 -0.03 26.27
N ILE A 569 23.75 0.17 24.99
CA ILE A 569 22.86 1.25 24.54
C ILE A 569 21.72 0.64 23.72
N ILE A 570 20.50 0.85 24.17
CA ILE A 570 19.28 0.33 23.54
C ILE A 570 18.51 1.49 22.93
N SER A 571 18.34 1.46 21.61
CA SER A 571 17.48 2.42 20.89
C SER A 571 16.01 2.01 21.00
N LEU A 572 15.19 2.89 21.53
CA LEU A 572 13.75 2.75 21.67
C LEU A 572 13.07 3.65 20.61
N LYS A 573 12.47 3.02 19.61
CA LYS A 573 11.65 3.74 18.63
C LYS A 573 10.40 4.26 19.33
N HIS A 574 9.93 5.46 19.01
CA HIS A 574 8.64 5.95 19.49
C HIS A 574 7.45 5.22 18.83
N SER A 575 7.43 3.90 18.75
CA SER A 575 6.37 3.15 18.05
C SER A 575 5.06 3.04 18.85
N TRP A 576 5.06 3.42 20.13
CA TRP A 576 3.92 3.29 21.04
C TRP A 576 3.10 4.57 21.11
N ALA A 577 1.79 4.41 21.08
CA ALA A 577 0.83 5.49 20.87
C ALA A 577 0.09 5.94 22.14
N THR A 578 0.28 5.25 23.26
CA THR A 578 -0.32 5.59 24.55
C THR A 578 0.69 5.46 25.69
N PRO A 579 0.50 6.18 26.83
CA PRO A 579 1.30 5.99 28.04
C PRO A 579 1.31 4.54 28.54
N ASP A 580 0.20 3.81 28.41
CA ASP A 580 0.10 2.41 28.85
C ASP A 580 0.93 1.45 27.99
N GLU A 581 1.01 1.68 26.68
CA GLU A 581 1.88 0.91 25.80
C GLU A 581 3.37 1.16 26.13
N TRP A 582 3.75 2.41 26.38
CA TRP A 582 5.09 2.77 26.85
C TRP A 582 5.39 2.15 28.21
N LYS A 583 4.45 2.19 29.15
CA LYS A 583 4.55 1.57 30.48
C LYS A 583 4.83 0.07 30.37
N ASN A 584 4.04 -0.65 29.55
CA ASN A 584 4.23 -2.08 29.33
C ASN A 584 5.59 -2.39 28.70
N LYS A 585 6.04 -1.55 27.75
CA LYS A 585 7.35 -1.69 27.14
C LYS A 585 8.47 -1.51 28.16
N PHE A 586 8.42 -0.44 28.96
CA PHE A 586 9.40 -0.18 30.02
C PHE A 586 9.41 -1.29 31.06
N LYS A 587 8.25 -1.78 31.50
CA LYS A 587 8.14 -2.89 32.46
C LYS A 587 8.82 -4.16 31.94
N ASN A 588 8.59 -4.52 30.67
CA ASN A 588 9.22 -5.68 30.03
C ASN A 588 10.73 -5.47 29.83
N LEU A 589 11.13 -4.26 29.43
CA LEU A 589 12.54 -3.91 29.22
C LEU A 589 13.31 -3.99 30.54
N PHE A 590 12.80 -3.37 31.61
CA PHE A 590 13.44 -3.38 32.92
C PHE A 590 13.49 -4.79 33.53
N LYS A 591 12.44 -5.60 33.38
CA LYS A 591 12.48 -7.02 33.79
C LYS A 591 13.55 -7.84 33.06
N THR A 592 13.78 -7.55 31.78
CA THR A 592 14.82 -8.22 30.99
C THR A 592 16.22 -7.77 31.41
N LEU A 593 16.33 -6.53 31.91
CA LEU A 593 17.57 -5.91 32.36
C LEU A 593 17.94 -6.24 33.82
N SER A 594 16.97 -6.68 34.63
CA SER A 594 17.17 -7.18 36.00
C SER A 594 17.52 -8.68 36.06
N LYS A 595 17.54 -9.37 34.92
CA LYS A 595 18.13 -10.70 34.75
C LYS A 595 19.57 -10.57 34.28
#